data_AF-A0A5D3C2Y1-F1
#
_entry.id   AF-A0A5D3C2Y1-F1
#
_cell.length_a   1.000
_cell.length_b   1.000
_cell.length_c   1.000
_cell.angle_alpha   90.00
_cell.angle_beta   90.00
_cell.angle_gamma   90.00
#
_symmetry.space_group_name_H-M   'P 1'
#
loop_
_entity.id
_entity.type
_entity.pdbx_description
1 polymer ?
#
loop_
_entity_poly.entity_id
_entity_poly.type
_entity_poly.pdbx_seq_one_letter_code
_entity_poly.pdbx_strand_id
1 'polypeptide(L)'
;MTKTSSSTEPFSFLKSHGFENPQIANLVSRHPSIFQSGVSTNLKPKFEFLQEVGFVGPLLAKLIVSSPRILYRSLDSKLKPSFFFLKKILESDEQVTAANRFVFHGNLMHS
;
A
#
# COMPACT_ATOMS: atom_id res chain seq x y z
N MET A 1 28.66 -8.01 19.62
CA MET A 1 27.80 -7.53 20.73
C MET A 1 27.60 -6.05 20.49
N THR A 2 26.43 -5.44 20.27
CA THR A 2 25.02 -5.79 20.43
C THR A 2 24.22 -4.91 19.45
N LYS A 3 23.25 -5.46 18.71
CA LYS A 3 21.95 -4.75 18.53
C LYS A 3 20.88 -5.70 18.02
N THR A 4 20.24 -6.35 18.98
CA THR A 4 18.84 -6.74 18.88
C THR A 4 17.99 -5.49 18.63
N SER A 5 17.87 -5.07 17.37
CA SER A 5 16.97 -3.96 16.98
C SER A 5 16.26 -4.19 15.63
N SER A 6 16.38 -5.36 15.02
CA SER A 6 15.78 -5.62 13.69
C SER A 6 14.27 -5.92 13.71
N SER A 7 13.69 -6.32 14.85
CA SER A 7 12.24 -6.64 14.91
C SER A 7 11.34 -5.42 15.12
N THR A 8 11.88 -4.29 15.57
CA THR A 8 11.09 -3.09 15.90
C THR A 8 10.91 -2.14 14.72
N GLU A 9 11.84 -2.12 13.75
CA GLU A 9 11.80 -1.15 12.65
C GLU A 9 10.57 -1.36 11.73
N PRO A 10 10.26 -2.58 11.25
CA PRO A 10 9.05 -2.82 10.45
C PRO A 10 7.77 -2.59 11.27
N PHE A 11 7.78 -2.92 12.56
CA PHE A 11 6.65 -2.67 13.46
C PHE A 11 6.36 -1.18 13.58
N SER A 12 7.37 -0.37 13.93
CA SER A 12 7.25 1.08 14.05
C SER A 12 6.88 1.74 12.73
N PHE A 13 7.40 1.23 11.61
CA PHE A 13 7.03 1.68 10.27
C PHE A 13 5.54 1.43 9.98
N LEU A 14 5.01 0.24 10.29
CA LEU A 14 3.58 -0.04 10.11
C LEU A 14 2.73 0.83 11.04
N LYS A 15 3.16 1.03 12.30
CA LYS A 15 2.48 1.94 13.25
C LYS A 15 2.40 3.37 12.72
N SER A 16 3.48 3.91 12.14
CA SER A 16 3.49 5.27 11.61
C SER A 16 2.60 5.44 10.37
N HIS A 17 2.26 4.34 9.68
CA HIS A 17 1.32 4.32 8.56
C HIS A 17 -0.11 3.94 8.96
N GLY A 18 -0.43 4.05 10.26
CA GLY A 18 -1.80 3.92 10.76
C GLY A 18 -2.27 2.49 10.99
N PHE A 19 -1.37 1.50 11.03
CA PHE A 19 -1.76 0.13 11.36
C PHE A 19 -2.00 -0.02 12.86
N GLU A 20 -3.09 -0.71 13.20
CA GLU A 20 -3.43 -1.06 14.58
C GLU A 20 -2.66 -2.31 15.03
N ASN A 21 -2.44 -2.45 16.35
CA ASN A 21 -1.69 -3.57 16.89
C ASN A 21 -2.30 -4.95 16.51
N PRO A 22 -3.63 -5.16 16.52
CA PRO A 22 -4.23 -6.41 16.06
C PRO A 22 -3.99 -6.69 14.57
N GLN A 23 -3.98 -5.64 13.73
CA GLN A 23 -3.68 -5.77 12.29
C GLN A 23 -2.22 -6.19 12.07
N ILE A 24 -1.29 -5.58 12.80
CA ILE A 24 0.14 -5.94 12.73
C ILE A 24 0.35 -7.37 13.24
N ALA A 25 -0.26 -7.74 14.37
CA ALA A 25 -0.16 -9.10 14.91
C ALA A 25 -0.69 -10.15 13.91
N ASN A 26 -1.84 -9.89 13.29
CA ASN A 26 -2.40 -10.76 12.25
C ASN A 26 -1.44 -10.86 11.05
N LEU A 27 -0.94 -9.72 10.55
CA LEU A 27 0.00 -9.65 9.44
C LEU A 27 1.26 -10.50 9.73
N VAL A 28 1.87 -10.32 10.90
CA VAL A 28 3.08 -11.06 11.30
C VAL A 28 2.81 -12.55 11.47
N SER A 29 1.66 -12.93 12.05
CA SER A 29 1.31 -14.34 12.26
C SER A 29 1.19 -15.11 10.94
N ARG A 30 0.68 -14.47 9.88
CA ARG A 30 0.46 -15.08 8.57
C ARG A 30 1.63 -14.88 7.62
N HIS A 31 2.39 -13.82 7.82
CA HIS A 31 3.42 -13.32 6.91
C HIS A 31 4.67 -12.85 7.69
N PRO A 32 5.33 -13.74 8.45
CA PRO A 32 6.42 -13.36 9.35
C PRO A 32 7.63 -12.75 8.63
N SER A 33 7.82 -13.08 7.34
CA SER A 33 8.91 -12.54 6.52
C SER A 33 8.78 -11.04 6.20
N ILE A 34 7.63 -10.41 6.46
CA ILE A 34 7.50 -8.94 6.38
C ILE A 34 8.47 -8.27 7.35
N PHE A 35 8.74 -8.88 8.52
CA PHE A 35 9.67 -8.34 9.51
C PHE A 35 11.13 -8.63 9.18
N GLN A 36 11.39 -9.47 8.17
CA GLN A 36 12.72 -9.69 7.61
C GLN A 36 13.01 -8.74 6.44
N SER A 37 12.01 -7.98 5.98
CA SER A 37 12.16 -7.00 4.91
C SER A 37 12.75 -5.71 5.45
N GLY A 38 13.77 -5.19 4.77
CA GLY A 38 14.33 -3.87 5.09
C GLY A 38 13.29 -2.77 4.86
N VAL A 39 13.11 -1.89 5.85
CA VAL A 39 12.15 -0.79 5.73
C VAL A 39 12.56 0.15 4.60
N SER A 40 13.81 0.62 4.59
CA SER A 40 14.32 1.56 3.59
C SER A 40 14.42 0.96 2.19
N THR A 41 14.79 -0.32 2.09
CA THR A 41 15.08 -0.98 0.80
C THR A 41 13.87 -1.68 0.18
N ASN A 42 12.84 -2.00 0.96
CA ASN A 42 11.72 -2.79 0.48
C ASN A 42 10.35 -2.19 0.83
N LEU A 43 10.06 -1.96 2.12
CA LEU A 43 8.72 -1.55 2.54
C LEU A 43 8.41 -0.11 2.12
N LYS A 44 9.31 0.83 2.41
CA LYS A 44 9.13 2.26 2.14
C LYS A 44 8.90 2.55 0.64
N PRO A 45 9.72 2.06 -0.31
CA PRO A 45 9.47 2.30 -1.74
C PRO A 45 8.11 1.77 -2.23
N LYS A 46 7.62 0.67 -1.65
CA LYS A 46 6.31 0.10 -2.00
C LYS A 46 5.17 0.91 -1.43
N PHE A 47 5.30 1.37 -0.19
CA PHE A 47 4.31 2.24 0.44
C PHE A 47 4.20 3.57 -0.31
N GLU A 48 5.34 4.21 -0.62
CA GLU A 48 5.39 5.44 -1.40
C GLU A 48 4.70 5.30 -2.75
N PHE A 49 4.99 4.22 -3.49
CA PHE A 49 4.30 3.93 -4.74
C PHE A 49 2.79 3.73 -4.58
N LEU A 50 2.36 2.98 -3.56
CA LEU A 50 0.94 2.75 -3.31
C LEU A 50 0.21 4.06 -2.96
N GLN A 51 0.86 4.94 -2.21
CA GLN A 51 0.34 6.27 -1.91
C GLN A 51 0.27 7.14 -3.17
N GLU A 52 1.29 7.09 -4.03
CA GLU A 52 1.32 7.80 -5.32
C GLU A 52 0.14 7.41 -6.23
N VAL A 53 -0.24 6.13 -6.23
CA VAL A 53 -1.40 5.65 -7.00
C VAL A 53 -2.73 5.74 -6.26
N GLY A 54 -2.78 6.42 -5.11
CA GLY A 54 -4.01 6.81 -4.42
C GLY A 54 -4.38 6.00 -3.16
N PHE A 55 -3.57 5.03 -2.73
CA PHE A 55 -3.82 4.29 -1.49
C PHE A 55 -3.18 5.02 -0.30
N VAL A 56 -3.98 5.82 0.39
CA VAL A 56 -3.54 6.62 1.55
C VAL A 56 -4.34 6.29 2.81
N GLY A 57 -3.75 6.54 3.97
CA GLY A 57 -4.42 6.38 5.27
C GLY A 57 -5.03 4.98 5.49
N PRO A 58 -6.28 4.88 5.99
CA PRO A 58 -6.93 3.59 6.25
C PRO A 58 -7.06 2.68 5.03
N LEU A 59 -7.15 3.27 3.83
CA LEU A 59 -7.26 2.49 2.59
C LEU A 59 -5.97 1.70 2.31
N LEU A 60 -4.80 2.30 2.58
CA LEU A 60 -3.51 1.63 2.48
C LEU A 60 -3.43 0.45 3.44
N ALA A 61 -3.79 0.66 4.71
CA ALA A 61 -3.78 -0.41 5.72
C ALA A 61 -4.72 -1.56 5.32
N LYS A 62 -5.94 -1.23 4.86
CA LYS A 62 -6.91 -2.22 4.37
C LYS A 62 -6.36 -3.03 3.18
N LEU A 63 -5.73 -2.37 2.21
CA LEU A 63 -5.10 -3.04 1.07
C LEU A 63 -4.02 -4.03 1.53
N ILE A 64 -3.11 -3.61 2.40
CA ILE A 64 -2.00 -4.45 2.87
C ILE A 64 -2.49 -5.62 3.72
N VAL A 65 -3.45 -5.40 4.62
CA VAL A 65 -4.00 -6.46 5.47
C VAL A 65 -4.78 -7.49 4.65
N SER A 66 -5.54 -7.04 3.65
CA SER A 66 -6.31 -7.93 2.77
C SER A 66 -5.43 -8.67 1.76
N SER A 67 -4.36 -8.05 1.28
CA SER A 67 -3.42 -8.64 0.33
C SER A 67 -1.95 -8.37 0.71
N PRO A 68 -1.42 -9.06 1.74
CA PRO A 68 -0.02 -8.89 2.15
C PRO A 68 0.98 -9.24 1.05
N ARG A 69 0.55 -10.06 0.08
CA ARG A 69 1.37 -10.54 -1.02
C ARG A 69 1.93 -9.41 -1.89
N ILE A 70 1.32 -8.23 -1.90
CA ILE A 70 1.84 -7.11 -2.70
C ILE A 70 3.22 -6.68 -2.20
N LEU A 71 3.50 -6.86 -0.90
CA LEU A 71 4.79 -6.52 -0.29
C LEU A 71 5.92 -7.50 -0.64
N TYR A 72 5.61 -8.66 -1.23
CA TYR A 72 6.63 -9.60 -1.72
C TYR A 72 6.95 -9.45 -3.20
N ARG A 73 6.11 -8.73 -3.96
CA ARG A 73 6.34 -8.51 -5.40
C ARG A 73 7.48 -7.53 -5.61
N SER A 74 8.26 -7.70 -6.67
CA SER A 74 9.21 -6.68 -7.10
C SER A 74 8.46 -5.40 -7.45
N LEU A 75 8.94 -4.26 -6.95
CA LEU A 75 8.30 -2.96 -7.17
C LEU A 75 8.23 -2.65 -8.68
N ASP A 76 9.38 -2.66 -9.36
CA ASP A 76 9.48 -2.19 -10.74
C ASP A 76 9.06 -3.24 -11.77
N SER A 77 9.34 -4.52 -11.55
CA SER A 77 9.04 -5.57 -12.55
C SER A 77 7.64 -6.17 -12.42
N LYS A 78 6.95 -5.97 -11.29
CA LYS A 78 5.65 -6.61 -11.02
C LYS A 78 4.60 -5.63 -10.51
N LEU A 79 4.89 -4.88 -9.46
CA LEU A 79 3.89 -4.04 -8.79
C LEU A 79 3.47 -2.88 -9.70
N LYS A 80 4.42 -2.03 -10.11
CA LYS A 80 4.18 -0.89 -11.00
C LYS A 80 3.47 -1.29 -12.30
N PRO A 81 3.95 -2.30 -13.09
CA PRO A 81 3.27 -2.70 -14.32
C PRO A 81 1.84 -3.19 -14.09
N SER A 82 1.58 -3.91 -13.00
CA SER A 82 0.22 -4.40 -12.70
C SER A 82 -0.74 -3.23 -12.46
N PHE A 83 -0.31 -2.23 -11.69
CA PHE A 83 -1.14 -1.05 -11.40
C PHE A 83 -1.34 -0.16 -12.64
N PHE A 84 -0.30 0.04 -13.46
CA PHE A 84 -0.45 0.79 -14.71
C PHE A 84 -1.38 0.10 -15.70
N PHE A 85 -1.29 -1.23 -15.80
CA PHE A 85 -2.21 -2.02 -16.62
C PHE A 85 -3.66 -1.89 -16.13
N LEU A 86 -3.90 -2.05 -14.82
CA LEU A 86 -5.22 -1.87 -14.23
C LEU A 86 -5.75 -0.45 -14.46
N LYS A 87 -4.92 0.57 -14.23
CA LYS A 87 -5.28 1.98 -14.49
C LYS A 87 -5.70 2.18 -15.94
N LYS A 88 -4.92 1.67 -16.90
CA LYS A 88 -5.24 1.77 -18.33
C LYS A 88 -6.57 1.11 -18.69
N ILE A 89 -6.87 -0.06 -18.11
CA ILE A 89 -8.16 -0.73 -18.33
C ILE A 89 -9.31 0.11 -17.77
N LEU A 90 -9.18 0.59 -16.53
CA LEU A 90 -10.22 1.39 -15.87
C LEU A 90 -10.47 2.73 -16.58
N GLU A 91 -9.43 3.35 -17.14
CA GLU A 91 -9.54 4.56 -17.97
C GLU A 91 -10.10 4.28 -19.37
N SER A 92 -9.95 3.05 -19.89
CA SER A 92 -10.55 2.64 -21.16
C SER A 92 -12.02 2.23 -21.02
N ASP A 93 -12.48 2.01 -19.79
CA ASP A 93 -13.87 1.70 -19.50
C ASP A 93 -14.62 3.03 -19.28
N GLU A 94 -15.51 3.35 -20.22
CA GLU A 94 -16.25 4.61 -20.24
C GLU A 94 -17.18 4.76 -19.03
N GLN A 95 -17.75 3.65 -18.53
CA GLN A 95 -18.65 3.66 -17.37
C GLN A 95 -17.86 3.91 -16.07
N VAL A 96 -16.69 3.30 -15.93
CA VAL A 96 -15.78 3.52 -14.79
C VAL A 96 -15.21 4.94 -14.83
N THR A 97 -14.83 5.43 -16.01
CA THR A 97 -14.31 6.79 -16.20
C THR A 97 -15.36 7.84 -15.85
N ALA A 98 -16.62 7.62 -16.26
CA ALA A 98 -17.73 8.49 -15.89
C ALA A 98 -17.91 8.55 -14.36
N ALA A 99 -17.95 7.39 -13.68
CA ALA A 99 -18.05 7.33 -12.22
C ALA A 99 -16.89 8.06 -11.52
N ASN A 100 -15.66 7.92 -12.03
CA ASN A 100 -14.48 8.61 -11.50
C ASN A 100 -14.60 10.14 -11.67
N ARG A 101 -15.18 10.61 -12.79
CA ARG A 101 -15.43 12.04 -13.04
C ARG A 101 -16.45 12.62 -12.06
N PHE A 102 -17.53 11.89 -11.77
CA PHE A 102 -18.55 12.34 -10.81
C PHE A 102 -18.04 12.36 -9.36
N VAL A 103 -17.27 11.36 -8.94
CA VAL A 103 -16.78 11.24 -7.55
C VAL A 103 -15.63 12.20 -7.24
N PHE A 104 -14.77 12.51 -8.20
CA PHE A 104 -13.57 13.35 -7.96
C PHE A 104 -13.67 14.78 -8.47
N HIS A 105 -14.55 15.09 -9.45
CA HIS A 105 -14.71 16.45 -9.99
C HIS A 105 -16.04 17.13 -9.61
N GLY A 106 -16.94 16.45 -8.87
CA GLY A 106 -18.23 16.99 -8.44
C GLY A 106 -18.19 18.10 -7.38
N ASN A 107 -17.00 18.53 -6.92
CA ASN A 107 -16.84 19.55 -5.87
C ASN A 107 -16.33 20.92 -6.36
N LEU A 108 -16.40 21.21 -7.67
CA LEU A 108 -16.00 22.51 -8.23
C LEU A 108 -17.16 23.28 -8.89
N MET A 109 -18.35 23.24 -8.28
CA MET A 109 -19.51 24.07 -8.69
C MET A 109 -20.16 24.80 -7.50
N HIS A 110 -19.35 25.24 -6.53
CA HIS A 110 -19.75 26.27 -5.58
C HIS A 110 -18.58 27.22 -5.29
N SER A 111 -18.42 28.20 -6.19
CA SER A 111 -18.11 29.60 -5.88
C SER A 111 -18.29 30.44 -7.14
#